data_AF-A0A1L5F9Q3-F1
#
_entry.id   AF-A0A1L5F9Q3-F1
#
_cell.length_a   1.000
_cell.length_b   1.000
_cell.length_c   1.000
_cell.angle_alpha   90.00
_cell.angle_beta   90.00
_cell.angle_gamma   90.00
#
_symmetry.space_group_name_H-M   'P 1'
#
loop_
_entity.id
_entity.type
_entity.pdbx_description
1 polymer ?
#
loop_
_entity_poly.entity_id
_entity_poly.type
_entity_poly.pdbx_seq_one_letter_code
_entity_poly.pdbx_strand_id
1 'polypeptide(L)'
;MCAVVKKIISRKELTTEKIICKNATLPSEEYVLLKGVVYSPQRRPLPHAAIDIIQIDSNVTPQVKKNIGVTFTLEDGSYGVPLLWKKGYAYELTAYSPA
;
A
#
# COMPACT_ATOMS: atom_id res chain seq x y z
N MET A 1 7.55 -23.28 -0.70
CA MET A 1 6.18 -23.13 -1.24
C MET A 1 5.70 -21.74 -0.80
N CYS A 2 5.74 -20.73 -1.68
CA CYS A 2 5.33 -19.37 -1.32
C CYS A 2 3.81 -19.24 -1.49
N ALA A 3 3.08 -19.07 -0.38
CA ALA A 3 1.65 -18.80 -0.43
C ALA A 3 1.44 -17.33 -0.81
N VAL A 4 0.94 -17.09 -2.02
CA VAL A 4 0.56 -15.75 -2.47
C VAL A 4 -0.91 -15.52 -2.14
N VAL A 5 -1.18 -14.72 -1.11
CA VAL A 5 -2.54 -14.27 -0.79
C VAL A 5 -2.89 -13.10 -1.72
N LYS A 6 -3.64 -13.37 -2.80
CA LYS A 6 -4.19 -12.32 -3.67
C LYS A 6 -5.54 -11.87 -3.13
N LYS A 7 -5.67 -10.59 -2.77
CA LYS A 7 -6.95 -10.00 -2.35
C LYS A 7 -7.21 -8.69 -3.08
N ILE A 8 -8.40 -8.58 -3.67
CA ILE A 8 -8.86 -7.38 -4.36
C ILE A 8 -9.70 -6.58 -3.36
N ILE A 9 -9.27 -5.35 -3.05
CA ILE A 9 -10.01 -4.44 -2.17
C ILE A 9 -10.81 -3.48 -3.05
N SER A 10 -12.12 -3.46 -2.87
CA SER A 10 -13.01 -2.60 -3.64
C SER A 10 -13.00 -1.15 -3.15
N ARG A 11 -13.34 -0.20 -4.03
CA ARG A 11 -13.52 1.23 -3.65
C ARG A 11 -14.46 1.39 -2.46
N LYS A 12 -15.53 0.59 -2.41
CA LYS A 12 -16.49 0.60 -1.31
C LYS A 12 -15.82 0.23 0.00
N GLU A 13 -15.03 -0.85 0.04
CA GLU A 13 -14.28 -1.24 1.25
C GLU A 13 -13.32 -0.14 1.70
N LEU A 14 -12.66 0.58 0.79
CA LEU A 14 -11.78 1.70 1.11
C LEU A 14 -12.52 2.94 1.66
N THR A 15 -13.73 3.20 1.17
CA THR A 15 -14.47 4.45 1.50
C THR A 15 -15.53 4.30 2.59
N THR A 16 -15.99 3.08 2.88
CA THR A 16 -17.06 2.84 3.89
C THR A 16 -16.56 2.22 5.17
N GLU A 17 -15.42 1.53 5.18
CA GLU A 17 -14.83 1.06 6.44
C GLU A 17 -13.82 2.07 6.95
N LYS A 18 -14.17 2.73 8.06
CA LYS A 18 -13.35 3.78 8.69
C LYS A 18 -11.93 3.30 9.03
N ILE A 19 -11.74 1.99 9.18
CA ILE A 19 -10.46 1.30 9.36
C ILE A 19 -10.63 -0.14 8.84
N ILE A 20 -9.93 -0.54 7.75
CA ILE A 20 -9.84 -1.96 7.37
C ILE A 20 -8.79 -2.63 8.29
N CYS A 21 -9.17 -3.02 9.50
CA CYS A 21 -8.36 -3.91 10.33
C CYS A 21 -8.59 -5.36 9.88
N LYS A 22 -7.86 -5.82 8.86
CA LYS A 22 -7.81 -7.24 8.50
C LYS A 22 -6.48 -7.84 8.92
N ASN A 23 -6.51 -8.59 10.01
CA ASN A 23 -5.34 -9.29 10.56
C ASN A 23 -5.01 -10.50 9.66
N ALA A 24 -3.97 -10.37 8.83
CA ALA A 24 -3.25 -11.52 8.32
C ALA A 24 -2.14 -11.85 9.32
N THR A 25 -2.15 -13.05 9.88
CA THR A 25 -1.08 -13.51 10.77
C THR A 25 0.08 -13.98 9.89
N LEU A 26 1.02 -13.08 9.63
CA LEU A 26 2.29 -13.39 8.98
C LEU A 26 3.36 -13.60 10.08
N PRO A 27 4.40 -14.42 9.83
CA PRO A 27 5.53 -14.55 10.75
C PRO A 27 6.10 -13.16 11.12
N SER A 28 6.64 -13.02 12.32
CA SER A 28 7.13 -11.74 12.84
C SER A 28 8.27 -11.17 11.98
N GLU A 29 8.16 -9.88 11.63
CA GLU A 29 9.21 -9.05 10.99
C GLU A 29 9.70 -9.56 9.62
N GLU A 30 8.79 -9.74 8.67
CA GLU A 30 9.14 -10.08 7.29
C GLU A 30 8.83 -8.93 6.32
N TYR A 31 9.61 -8.82 5.25
CA TYR A 31 9.24 -7.97 4.12
C TYR A 31 8.12 -8.63 3.33
N VAL A 32 7.00 -7.92 3.19
CA VAL A 32 5.85 -8.35 2.40
C VAL A 32 5.79 -7.53 1.12
N LEU A 33 5.53 -8.18 -0.01
CA LEU A 33 5.31 -7.47 -1.26
C LEU A 33 3.87 -6.97 -1.34
N LEU A 34 3.67 -5.67 -1.16
CA LEU A 34 2.39 -5.03 -1.46
C LEU A 34 2.32 -4.77 -2.96
N LYS A 35 1.25 -5.27 -3.61
CA LYS A 35 0.96 -4.99 -5.02
C LYS A 35 -0.39 -4.29 -5.14
N GLY A 36 -0.49 -3.40 -6.12
CA GLY A 36 -1.75 -2.74 -6.46
C GLY A 36 -1.78 -2.31 -7.92
N VAL A 37 -2.91 -1.72 -8.32
CA VAL A 37 -3.09 -1.09 -9.63
C VAL A 37 -3.71 0.28 -9.39
N VAL A 38 -3.15 1.32 -10.00
CA VAL A 38 -3.67 2.68 -9.92
C VAL A 38 -4.59 2.92 -11.11
N TYR A 39 -5.78 3.46 -10.84
CA TYR A 39 -6.77 3.78 -11.86
C TYR A 39 -7.14 5.26 -11.82
N SER A 40 -7.45 5.81 -12.99
CA SER A 40 -8.08 7.12 -13.12
C SER A 40 -9.53 7.09 -12.62
N PRO A 41 -10.19 8.25 -12.43
CA PRO A 41 -11.62 8.32 -12.12
C PRO A 41 -12.51 7.60 -13.15
N GLN A 42 -12.07 7.52 -14.40
CA GLN A 42 -12.74 6.80 -15.50
C GLN A 42 -12.40 5.30 -15.54
N ARG A 43 -11.73 4.77 -14.50
CA ARG A 43 -11.30 3.36 -14.37
C ARG A 43 -10.30 2.89 -15.43
N ARG A 44 -9.50 3.81 -15.99
CA ARG A 44 -8.38 3.44 -16.86
C ARG A 44 -7.13 3.25 -16.00
N PRO A 45 -6.32 2.19 -16.21
CA PRO A 45 -5.04 2.07 -15.51
C PRO A 45 -4.16 3.28 -15.81
N LEU A 46 -3.46 3.79 -14.79
CA LEU A 46 -2.57 4.94 -14.92
C LEU A 46 -1.12 4.49 -14.96
N PRO A 47 -0.45 4.50 -16.12
CA PRO A 47 0.97 4.21 -16.20
C PRO A 47 1.82 5.36 -15.66
N HIS A 48 3.01 5.03 -15.15
CA HIS A 48 4.00 5.99 -14.67
C HIS A 48 3.53 6.93 -13.54
N ALA A 49 2.44 6.59 -12.85
CA ALA A 49 2.02 7.28 -11.65
C ALA A 49 3.07 7.05 -10.55
N ALA A 50 3.55 8.13 -9.95
CA ALA A 50 4.42 8.06 -8.78
C ALA A 50 3.57 7.71 -7.56
N ILE A 51 4.07 6.86 -6.68
CA ILE A 51 3.41 6.45 -5.44
C ILE A 51 4.37 6.74 -4.30
N ASP A 52 4.11 7.80 -3.54
CA ASP A 52 4.83 8.09 -2.31
C ASP A 52 4.39 7.15 -1.21
N ILE A 53 5.36 6.74 -0.39
CA ILE A 53 5.16 5.73 0.65
C ILE A 53 5.60 6.31 1.99
N ILE A 54 4.63 6.58 2.85
CA ILE A 54 4.87 7.05 4.22
C ILE A 54 4.66 5.88 5.18
N GLN A 55 5.70 5.55 5.94
CA GLN A 55 5.60 4.67 7.08
C GLN A 55 5.14 5.45 8.32
N ILE A 56 4.25 4.86 9.10
CA ILE A 56 3.74 5.37 10.36
C ILE A 56 4.13 4.38 11.46
N ASP A 57 4.98 4.81 12.39
CA ASP A 57 5.36 4.02 13.57
C ASP A 57 4.48 4.41 14.77
N SER A 58 3.60 3.50 15.17
CA SER A 58 2.70 3.64 16.31
C SER A 58 3.26 3.04 17.60
N ASN A 59 4.49 2.52 17.59
CA ASN A 59 5.15 2.02 18.79
C ASN A 59 5.77 3.13 19.63
N VAL A 60 5.86 4.35 19.07
CA VAL A 60 6.40 5.53 19.72
C VAL A 60 5.31 6.59 19.90
N THR A 61 5.44 7.39 20.97
CA THR A 61 4.51 8.49 21.28
C THR A 61 5.31 9.80 21.38
N PRO A 62 5.02 10.82 20.55
CA PRO A 62 4.01 10.84 19.49
C PRO A 62 4.37 9.90 18.34
N GLN A 63 3.35 9.48 17.57
CA GLN A 63 3.54 8.65 16.38
C GLN A 63 4.50 9.34 15.40
N VAL A 64 5.42 8.57 14.81
CA VAL A 64 6.39 9.10 13.85
C VAL A 64 5.95 8.73 12.43
N LYS A 65 5.94 9.72 11.54
CA LYS A 65 5.75 9.53 10.09
C LYS A 65 7.06 9.73 9.36
N LYS A 66 7.41 8.81 8.46
CA LYS A 66 8.64 8.87 7.65
C LYS A 66 8.33 8.52 6.20
N ASN A 67 8.74 9.37 5.26
CA ASN A 67 8.78 8.98 3.85
C ASN A 67 9.92 7.95 3.67
N ILE A 68 9.56 6.76 3.22
CA ILE A 68 10.51 5.64 3.04
C ILE A 68 10.83 5.37 1.57
N GLY A 69 10.22 6.11 0.65
CA GLY A 69 10.53 6.03 -0.77
C GLY A 69 9.32 6.29 -1.66
N VAL A 70 9.57 6.10 -2.96
CA VAL A 70 8.61 6.20 -4.04
C VAL A 70 8.69 4.95 -4.90
N THR A 71 7.56 4.50 -5.44
CA THR A 71 7.51 3.52 -6.53
C THR A 71 6.71 4.10 -7.70
N PHE A 72 6.83 3.51 -8.89
CA PHE A 72 6.12 3.96 -10.08
C PHE A 72 5.27 2.82 -10.63
N THR A 73 4.11 3.17 -11.18
CA THR A 73 3.29 2.18 -11.89
C THR A 73 3.90 1.83 -13.25
N LEU A 74 3.74 0.57 -13.65
CA LEU A 74 4.07 0.04 -14.95
C LEU A 74 3.05 0.47 -16.00
N GLU A 75 3.27 0.10 -17.27
CA GLU A 75 2.36 0.37 -18.40
C GLU A 75 0.91 -0.08 -18.15
N ASP A 76 0.70 -1.16 -17.39
CA ASP A 76 -0.61 -1.68 -17.04
C ASP A 76 -1.22 -1.03 -15.78
N GLY A 77 -0.59 0.04 -15.28
CA GLY A 77 -0.95 0.75 -14.05
C GLY A 77 -0.63 -0.01 -12.76
N SER A 78 -0.02 -1.20 -12.84
CA SER A 78 0.32 -1.99 -11.66
C SER A 78 1.60 -1.50 -10.99
N TYR A 79 1.71 -1.70 -9.67
CA TYR A 79 2.92 -1.43 -8.92
C TYR A 79 3.18 -2.55 -7.91
N GLY A 80 4.42 -2.59 -7.42
CA GLY A 80 4.83 -3.42 -6.30
C GLY A 80 5.80 -2.65 -5.41
N VAL A 81 5.71 -2.85 -4.10
CA VAL A 81 6.68 -2.34 -3.13
C VAL A 81 6.87 -3.33 -1.98
N PRO A 82 8.12 -3.74 -1.67
CA PRO A 82 8.40 -4.48 -0.46
C PRO A 82 8.29 -3.56 0.76
N LEU A 83 7.46 -3.94 1.72
CA LEU A 83 7.25 -3.21 2.97
C LEU A 83 7.54 -4.12 4.16
N LEU A 84 8.20 -3.58 5.18
CA LEU A 84 8.46 -4.34 6.40
C LEU A 84 7.14 -4.51 7.17
N TRP A 85 6.66 -5.74 7.32
CA TRP A 85 5.50 -6.05 8.15
C TRP A 85 5.93 -6.23 9.60
N LYS A 86 5.63 -5.24 10.44
CA LYS A 86 5.97 -5.22 11.86
C LYS A 86 4.81 -4.67 12.67
N LYS A 87 4.58 -5.23 13.86
CA LYS A 87 3.54 -4.73 14.77
C LYS A 87 3.76 -3.24 15.06
N GLY A 88 2.68 -2.46 14.96
CA GLY A 88 2.71 -1.01 15.16
C GLY A 88 3.15 -0.21 13.93
N TYR A 89 3.56 -0.85 12.83
CA TYR A 89 3.82 -0.15 11.57
C TYR A 89 2.55 -0.13 10.72
N ALA A 90 2.24 1.04 10.17
CA ALA A 90 1.25 1.24 9.12
C ALA A 90 1.88 2.00 7.95
N TYR A 91 1.23 1.95 6.79
CA TYR A 91 1.73 2.58 5.57
C TYR A 91 0.62 3.37 4.89
N GLU A 92 0.94 4.59 4.48
CA GLU A 92 0.11 5.47 3.67
C GLU A 92 0.72 5.55 2.27
N LEU A 93 -0.08 5.26 1.24
CA LEU A 93 0.33 5.27 -0.15
C LEU A 93 -0.44 6.35 -0.89
N THR A 94 0.27 7.31 -1.47
CA THR A 94 -0.34 8.44 -2.20
C THR A 94 0.13 8.42 -3.64
N ALA A 95 -0.81 8.25 -4.57
CA ALA A 95 -0.52 8.22 -6.00
C ALA A 95 -0.64 9.62 -6.62
N TYR A 96 0.37 10.01 -7.38
CA TYR A 96 0.44 11.22 -8.20
C TYR A 96 0.58 10.80 -9.66
N SER A 97 -0.32 11.29 -10.49
CA SER A 97 -0.22 11.17 -11.95
C SER A 97 -0.26 12.57 -12.53
N PRO A 98 0.57 12.89 -13.55
CA PRO A 98 0.25 14.01 -14.42
C PRO A 98 -1.16 13.80 -14.97
N ALA A 99 -1.97 14.87 -14.97
CA ALA A 99 -3.34 14.87 -15.43
C ALA A 99 -3.43 14.60 -16.95
#